data_AF-A0A141RPG3-F1
#
_entry.id   AF-A0A141RPG3-F1
#
_cell.length_a   1.000
_cell.length_b   1.000
_cell.length_c   1.000
_cell.angle_alpha   90.00
_cell.angle_beta   90.00
_cell.angle_gamma   90.00
#
_symmetry.space_group_name_H-M   'P 1'
#
loop_
_entity.id
_entity.type
_entity.pdbx_description
1 polymer ?
#
loop_
_entity_poly.entity_id
_entity_poly.type
_entity_poly.pdbx_seq_one_letter_code
_entity_poly.pdbx_strand_id
1 'polypeptide(L)'
;LHNEKELTKPAVLEVVTPTEVRLTISEGRYHQVKRMFAAVGNHVVGLHRERIGDIALDAALAPGEYRPLTEAEIASVGGQHARSKT
;
A
#
# COMPACT_ATOMS: atom_id res chain seq x y z
N LEU A 1 10.27 17.99 -8.17
CA LEU A 1 9.77 17.13 -7.08
C LEU A 1 10.06 17.84 -5.77
N HIS A 2 9.09 18.54 -5.19
CA HIS A 2 9.32 19.37 -4.00
C HIS A 2 9.05 18.61 -2.69
N ASN A 3 10.01 18.69 -1.77
CA ASN A 3 9.83 18.90 -0.33
C ASN A 3 9.26 17.80 0.59
N GLU A 4 9.52 16.52 0.37
CA GLU A 4 9.49 15.60 1.52
C GLU A 4 10.84 15.63 2.24
N LYS A 5 10.88 16.40 3.33
CA LYS A 5 12.06 16.55 4.19
C LYS A 5 12.33 15.31 5.04
N GLU A 6 11.30 14.51 5.26
CA GLU A 6 11.33 13.39 6.19
C GLU A 6 11.44 12.06 5.44
N LEU A 7 12.26 11.17 5.98
CA LEU A 7 12.32 9.79 5.53
C LEU A 7 10.93 9.14 5.63
N THR A 8 10.67 8.18 4.75
CA THR A 8 9.51 7.31 4.89
C THR A 8 9.64 6.47 6.15
N LYS A 9 8.52 6.07 6.74
CA LYS A 9 8.52 5.03 7.76
C LYS A 9 9.13 3.74 7.19
N PRO A 10 9.65 2.84 8.06
CA PRO A 10 10.11 1.53 7.63
C PRO A 10 9.03 0.80 6.82
N ALA A 11 9.47 0.19 5.72
CA ALA A 11 8.65 -0.58 4.82
C ALA A 11 9.26 -1.98 4.65
N VAL A 12 8.42 -2.97 4.40
CA VAL A 12 8.86 -4.35 4.10
C VAL A 12 8.80 -4.55 2.60
N LEU A 13 9.89 -5.02 2.02
CA LEU A 13 10.01 -5.31 0.60
C LEU A 13 10.41 -6.77 0.41
N GLU A 14 9.60 -7.50 -0.36
CA GLU A 14 9.87 -8.88 -0.76
C GLU A 14 10.06 -8.93 -2.28
N VAL A 15 11.16 -9.53 -2.72
CA VAL A 15 11.44 -9.70 -4.16
C VAL A 15 10.69 -10.94 -4.66
N VAL A 16 9.83 -10.76 -5.66
CA VAL A 16 9.10 -11.87 -6.31
C VAL A 16 9.86 -12.30 -7.56
N THR A 17 10.25 -11.33 -8.39
CA THR A 17 11.08 -11.51 -9.59
C THR A 17 12.08 -10.35 -9.68
N PRO A 18 13.05 -10.36 -10.62
CA PRO A 18 13.97 -9.23 -10.78
C PRO A 18 13.29 -7.86 -11.05
N THR A 19 12.05 -7.85 -11.53
CA THR A 19 11.31 -6.63 -11.89
C THR A 19 9.97 -6.51 -11.17
N GLU A 20 9.68 -7.39 -10.21
CA GLU A 20 8.44 -7.41 -9.45
C GLU A 20 8.72 -7.63 -7.97
N VAL A 21 8.15 -6.75 -7.14
CA VAL A 21 8.32 -6.80 -5.68
C VAL A 21 6.98 -6.56 -5.01
N ARG A 22 6.81 -7.16 -3.84
CA ARG A 22 5.72 -6.86 -2.92
C ARG A 22 6.23 -5.86 -1.89
N LEU A 23 5.55 -4.72 -1.79
CA LEU A 23 5.92 -3.63 -0.89
C LEU A 23 4.78 -3.39 0.10
N THR A 24 5.06 -3.52 1.39
CA THR A 24 4.13 -3.19 2.48
C THR A 24 4.57 -1.89 3.15
N ILE A 25 3.67 -0.90 3.17
CA ILE A 25 3.86 0.41 3.81
C ILE A 25 2.74 0.69 4.82
N SER A 26 3.04 1.48 5.84
CA SER A 26 2.12 1.88 6.92
C SER A 26 1.78 3.37 6.91
N GLU A 27 2.07 4.06 5.81
CA GLU A 27 1.70 5.45 5.54
C GLU A 27 1.27 5.61 4.08
N GLY A 28 0.63 6.71 3.75
CA GLY A 28 0.02 6.95 2.44
C GLY A 28 0.31 8.34 1.89
N ARG A 29 1.60 8.70 1.73
CA ARG A 29 2.00 10.01 1.17
C ARG A 29 1.72 10.07 -0.33
N TYR A 30 1.61 11.30 -0.87
CA TYR A 30 1.30 11.53 -2.29
C TYR A 30 2.30 10.84 -3.22
N HIS A 31 1.86 9.91 -4.07
CA HIS A 31 2.74 9.14 -4.96
C HIS A 31 3.91 8.43 -4.23
N GLN A 32 3.75 8.07 -2.96
CA GLN A 32 4.82 7.57 -2.11
C GLN A 32 5.63 6.44 -2.76
N VAL A 33 4.98 5.35 -3.17
CA VAL A 33 5.65 4.19 -3.77
C VAL A 33 6.45 4.59 -5.02
N LYS A 34 5.84 5.36 -5.94
CA LYS A 34 6.52 5.82 -7.16
C LYS A 34 7.76 6.65 -6.85
N ARG A 35 7.71 7.50 -5.83
CA ARG A 35 8.86 8.32 -5.42
C ARG A 35 9.90 7.53 -4.64
N MET A 36 9.51 6.53 -3.85
CA MET A 36 10.46 5.64 -3.17
C MET A 36 11.36 4.94 -4.18
N PHE A 37 10.77 4.35 -5.24
CA PHE A 37 11.55 3.74 -6.32
C PHE A 37 12.37 4.76 -7.12
N ALA A 38 11.80 5.94 -7.43
CA ALA A 38 12.54 7.00 -8.11
C ALA A 38 13.76 7.49 -7.30
N ALA A 39 13.64 7.57 -5.97
CA ALA A 39 14.71 8.00 -5.08
C ALA A 39 15.91 7.02 -5.06
N VAL A 40 15.68 5.74 -5.38
CA VAL A 40 16.74 4.72 -5.52
C VAL A 40 17.13 4.47 -6.99
N GLY A 41 16.75 5.36 -7.91
CA GLY A 41 17.14 5.28 -9.32
C GLY A 41 16.35 4.26 -10.14
N ASN A 42 15.15 3.86 -9.71
CA ASN A 42 14.29 2.92 -10.41
C ASN A 42 12.95 3.57 -10.85
N HIS A 43 12.18 2.88 -11.69
CA HIS A 43 10.91 3.38 -12.22
C HIS A 43 9.78 2.36 -12.05
N VAL A 44 8.65 2.81 -11.48
CA VAL A 44 7.46 1.98 -11.31
C VAL A 44 6.66 1.94 -12.61
N VAL A 45 6.74 0.82 -13.31
CA VAL A 45 5.98 0.56 -14.56
C VAL A 45 4.54 0.13 -14.30
N GLY A 46 4.27 -0.52 -13.17
CA GLY A 46 2.95 -0.97 -12.74
C GLY A 46 2.83 -0.85 -11.23
N LEU A 47 1.66 -0.42 -10.76
CA LEU A 47 1.37 -0.32 -9.33
C LEU A 47 -0.01 -0.89 -9.06
N HIS A 48 -0.03 -2.04 -8.41
CA HIS A 48 -1.25 -2.74 -8.02
C HIS A 48 -1.30 -2.84 -6.49
N ARG A 49 -2.47 -2.55 -5.91
CA ARG A 49 -2.68 -2.68 -4.46
C ARG A 49 -3.53 -3.91 -4.20
N GLU A 50 -2.90 -4.94 -3.64
CA GLU A 50 -3.54 -6.24 -3.37
C GLU A 50 -4.14 -6.36 -1.96
N ARG A 51 -3.82 -5.46 -1.03
CA ARG A 51 -4.29 -5.54 0.37
C ARG A 51 -4.35 -4.18 1.06
N ILE A 52 -5.31 -4.00 1.97
CA ILE A 52 -5.37 -2.91 2.95
C ILE A 52 -5.67 -3.51 4.33
N GLY A 53 -4.73 -3.38 5.27
CA GLY A 53 -4.86 -4.03 6.58
C GLY A 53 -5.06 -5.53 6.40
N ASP A 54 -6.12 -6.07 6.99
CA ASP A 54 -6.48 -7.49 6.90
C ASP A 54 -7.37 -7.83 5.69
N ILE A 55 -7.76 -6.83 4.88
CA ILE A 55 -8.61 -7.02 3.70
C ILE A 55 -7.74 -7.21 2.46
N ALA A 56 -7.72 -8.43 1.92
CA ALA A 56 -7.10 -8.75 0.63
C ALA A 56 -8.09 -8.54 -0.52
N LEU A 57 -7.58 -8.12 -1.68
CA LEU A 57 -8.35 -8.05 -2.91
C LEU A 57 -8.75 -9.47 -3.33
N ASP A 58 -10.03 -9.65 -3.61
CA ASP A 58 -10.59 -10.92 -4.07
C ASP A 58 -10.07 -11.25 -5.48
N ALA A 59 -9.43 -12.41 -5.63
CA ALA A 59 -8.84 -12.84 -6.90
C ALA A 59 -9.88 -13.14 -7.99
N ALA A 60 -11.16 -13.30 -7.63
CA ALA A 60 -12.24 -13.51 -8.58
C ALA A 60 -12.79 -12.20 -9.19
N LEU A 61 -12.50 -11.04 -8.60
CA LEU A 61 -12.99 -9.75 -9.12
C LEU A 61 -12.18 -9.30 -10.33
N ALA A 62 -12.88 -9.00 -11.42
CA ALA A 62 -12.30 -8.35 -12.58
C ALA A 62 -12.08 -6.84 -12.35
N PRO A 63 -11.17 -6.18 -13.09
CA PRO A 63 -11.00 -4.73 -13.01
C PRO A 63 -12.32 -3.98 -13.24
N GLY A 64 -12.70 -3.14 -12.28
CA GLY A 64 -13.94 -2.37 -12.31
C GLY A 64 -15.10 -3.01 -11.53
N GLU A 65 -14.98 -4.27 -11.14
CA GLU A 65 -15.96 -4.94 -10.29
C GLU A 65 -15.77 -4.59 -8.81
N TYR A 66 -16.81 -4.79 -8.02
CA TYR A 66 -16.80 -4.62 -6.58
C TYR A 66 -17.74 -5.64 -5.92
N ARG A 67 -17.50 -5.90 -4.63
CA ARG A 67 -18.42 -6.66 -3.78
C ARG A 67 -18.61 -5.95 -2.44
N PRO A 68 -19.70 -6.22 -1.72
CA PRO A 68 -19.79 -5.89 -0.30
C PRO A 68 -18.67 -6.57 0.50
N LEU A 69 -18.18 -5.89 1.53
CA LEU A 69 -17.33 -6.51 2.53
C LEU A 69 -18.13 -7.48 3.39
N THR A 70 -17.49 -8.54 3.85
CA THR A 70 -18.04 -9.45 4.86
C THR A 70 -18.06 -8.77 6.24
N GLU A 71 -18.85 -9.29 7.17
CA GLU A 71 -18.88 -8.78 8.55
C GLU A 71 -17.48 -8.83 9.23
N ALA A 72 -16.69 -9.86 8.93
CA ALA A 72 -15.33 -10.00 9.46
C ALA A 72 -14.39 -8.93 8.89
N GLU A 73 -14.45 -8.66 7.58
CA GLU A 73 -13.68 -7.59 6.94
C GLU A 73 -14.08 -6.21 7.49
N ILE A 74 -15.38 -5.96 7.68
CA ILE A 74 -15.90 -4.73 8.29
C ILE A 74 -15.38 -4.60 9.73
N ALA A 75 -15.40 -5.67 10.53
CA ALA A 75 -14.90 -5.66 11.90
C ALA A 75 -13.37 -5.45 11.97
N SER A 76 -12.62 -5.84 10.93
CA SER A 76 -11.17 -5.62 10.87
C SER A 76 -10.79 -4.15 10.68
N VAL A 77 -11.71 -3.31 10.17
CA VAL A 77 -11.47 -1.90 9.93
C VAL A 77 -12.10 -1.03 11.03
N GLY A 78 -11.28 -0.22 11.72
CA GLY A 78 -11.77 0.73 12.74
C GLY A 78 -11.20 0.52 14.15
N GLY A 79 -10.38 -0.51 14.37
CA GLY A 79 -9.66 -0.73 15.64
C GLY A 79 -8.13 -0.74 15.46
N GLN A 80 -7.42 -0.07 16.37
CA GLN A 80 -5.95 -0.09 16.60
C GLN A 80 -5.04 0.97 15.96
N HIS A 81 -5.56 2.01 15.30
CA HIS A 81 -4.81 3.27 15.18
C HIS A 81 -5.68 4.41 15.71
N ALA A 82 -5.81 4.46 17.04
CA ALA A 82 -6.31 5.65 17.72
C ALA A 82 -5.57 6.86 17.13
N ARG A 83 -6.33 7.83 16.64
CA ARG A 83 -5.80 9.11 16.18
C ARG A 83 -5.01 9.71 17.35
N SER A 84 -3.68 9.66 17.29
CA SER A 84 -2.83 10.52 18.11
C SER A 84 -3.06 11.94 17.61
N LYS A 85 -4.12 12.59 18.09
CA LYS A 85 -4.22 14.04 18.07
C LYS A 85 -3.30 14.52 19.19
N THR A 86 -2.11 14.94 18.83
CA THR A 86 -1.35 15.95 19.58
C THR A 86 -1.78 17.32 19.09
#